data_AF-A0A2V5Y943-F1
#
_entry.id   AF-A0A2V5Y943-F1
#
_cell.length_a   1.000
_cell.length_b   1.000
_cell.length_c   1.000
_cell.angle_alpha   90.00
_cell.angle_beta   90.00
_cell.angle_gamma   90.00
#
_symmetry.space_group_name_H-M   'P 1'
#
loop_
_entity.id
_entity.type
_entity.pdbx_description
1 polymer ?
#
loop_
_entity_poly.entity_id
_entity_poly.type
_entity_poly.pdbx_seq_one_letter_code
_entity_poly.pdbx_strand_id
1 'polypeptide(L)'
;MGLVGPNGASKSTLFALLLGDVSPDKGTIAIEKNATIGFLPQETAAAGDETVLELALAVSPELVHAQKVIKEHEATVAGIADPGADAAYHNALHVFDEHGGWELEPKAKRVLAGLVEFAICSAVLIPILAACAWQFPQAVFPNG
;
A
#
# COMPACT_ATOMS: atom_id res chain seq x y z
N MET A 1 -16.70 -5.74 -1.10
CA MET A 1 -17.02 -7.15 -1.46
C MET A 1 -15.70 -7.88 -1.70
N GLY A 2 -15.56 -9.12 -1.26
CA GLY A 2 -14.35 -9.92 -1.46
C GLY A 2 -14.65 -11.14 -2.34
N LEU A 3 -13.80 -11.41 -3.33
CA LEU A 3 -13.91 -12.59 -4.18
C LEU A 3 -12.90 -13.64 -3.73
N VAL A 4 -13.37 -14.69 -3.06
CA VAL A 4 -12.54 -15.81 -2.59
C VAL A 4 -12.86 -17.06 -3.40
N GLY A 5 -11.84 -17.76 -3.87
CA GLY A 5 -11.98 -19.03 -4.59
C GLY A 5 -10.62 -19.72 -4.77
N PRO A 6 -10.57 -20.98 -5.21
CA PRO A 6 -9.31 -21.68 -5.46
C PRO A 6 -8.47 -21.02 -6.56
N ASN A 7 -7.15 -21.25 -6.56
CA ASN A 7 -6.26 -20.82 -7.64
C ASN A 7 -6.76 -21.43 -8.96
N GLY A 8 -6.92 -20.61 -10.01
CA GLY A 8 -7.52 -21.03 -11.28
C GLY A 8 -9.03 -20.80 -11.41
N ALA A 9 -9.72 -20.31 -10.38
CA ALA A 9 -11.16 -19.97 -10.45
C ALA A 9 -11.48 -18.66 -11.21
N SER A 10 -10.70 -18.32 -12.25
CA SER A 10 -10.92 -17.14 -13.12
C SER A 10 -10.91 -15.76 -12.43
N LYS A 11 -10.42 -15.66 -11.19
CA LYS A 11 -10.30 -14.37 -10.47
C LYS A 11 -9.40 -13.39 -11.23
N SER A 12 -8.25 -13.84 -11.70
CA SER A 12 -7.33 -13.01 -12.50
C SER A 12 -7.98 -12.55 -13.81
N THR A 13 -8.80 -13.41 -14.44
CA THR A 13 -9.58 -13.05 -15.64
C THR A 13 -10.63 -11.98 -15.32
N LEU A 14 -11.30 -12.05 -14.17
CA LEU A 14 -12.24 -11.02 -13.74
C LEU A 14 -11.55 -9.68 -13.50
N PHE A 15 -10.38 -9.67 -12.86
CA PHE A 15 -9.60 -8.44 -12.69
C PHE A 15 -9.15 -7.86 -14.03
N ALA A 16 -8.69 -8.70 -14.98
CA ALA A 16 -8.33 -8.25 -16.32
C ALA A 16 -9.51 -7.63 -17.08
N LEU A 17 -10.73 -8.18 -16.91
CA LEU A 17 -11.96 -7.58 -17.47
C LEU A 17 -12.28 -6.21 -16.83
N LEU A 18 -12.12 -6.08 -15.51
CA LEU A 18 -12.35 -4.81 -14.79
C LEU A 18 -11.31 -3.74 -15.13
N LEU A 19 -10.08 -4.15 -15.41
CA LEU A 19 -8.99 -3.27 -15.85
C LEU A 19 -9.10 -2.89 -17.34
N GLY A 20 -9.93 -3.61 -18.11
CA GLY A 20 -10.09 -3.40 -19.55
C GLY A 20 -9.03 -4.11 -20.41
N ASP A 21 -8.16 -4.93 -19.80
CA ASP A 21 -7.14 -5.71 -20.50
C ASP A 21 -7.73 -6.82 -21.38
N VAL A 22 -8.95 -7.27 -21.05
CA VAL A 22 -9.70 -8.27 -21.79
C VAL A 22 -11.09 -7.72 -22.10
N SER A 23 -11.59 -7.97 -23.31
CA SER A 23 -12.96 -7.64 -23.68
C SER A 23 -13.92 -8.74 -23.24
N PRO A 24 -15.10 -8.41 -22.68
CA PRO A 24 -16.09 -9.42 -22.30
C PRO A 24 -16.68 -10.10 -23.55
N ASP A 25 -16.73 -11.43 -23.57
CA ASP A 25 -17.37 -12.17 -24.66
C ASP A 25 -18.89 -11.91 -24.72
N LYS A 26 -19.51 -11.68 -23.56
CA LYS A 26 -20.93 -11.32 -23.39
C LYS A 26 -21.11 -10.44 -22.15
N GLY A 27 -22.11 -9.56 -22.19
CA GLY A 27 -22.44 -8.64 -21.11
C GLY A 27 -21.78 -7.26 -21.26
N THR A 28 -21.95 -6.41 -20.26
CA THR A 28 -21.46 -5.03 -20.25
C THR A 28 -20.82 -4.71 -18.92
N ILE A 29 -19.65 -4.06 -18.96
CA ILE A 29 -18.95 -3.50 -17.81
C ILE A 29 -19.18 -2.00 -17.85
N ALA A 30 -19.77 -1.44 -16.79
CA ALA A 30 -20.01 -0.01 -16.67
C ALA A 30 -19.23 0.53 -15.48
N ILE A 31 -18.35 1.49 -15.73
CA ILE A 31 -17.52 2.17 -14.73
C ILE A 31 -17.95 3.64 -14.75
N GLU A 32 -18.19 4.21 -13.57
CA GLU A 32 -18.57 5.63 -13.50
C GLU A 32 -17.47 6.52 -14.04
N LYS A 33 -17.84 7.61 -14.74
CA LYS A 33 -16.90 8.49 -15.45
C LYS A 33 -15.78 9.09 -14.57
N ASN A 34 -15.99 9.16 -13.26
CA ASN A 34 -15.03 9.73 -12.31
C ASN A 34 -14.47 8.69 -11.34
N ALA A 35 -14.70 7.39 -11.58
CA ALA A 35 -14.13 6.35 -10.75
C ALA A 35 -12.65 6.14 -11.09
N THR A 36 -11.81 6.05 -10.05
CA THR A 36 -10.40 5.67 -10.18
C THR A 36 -10.23 4.23 -9.74
N ILE A 37 -9.57 3.42 -10.56
CA ILE A 37 -9.30 2.01 -10.27
C ILE A 37 -7.84 1.88 -9.84
N GLY A 38 -7.62 1.50 -8.58
CA GLY A 38 -6.30 1.11 -8.09
C GLY A 38 -6.10 -0.40 -8.22
N PHE A 39 -5.02 -0.83 -8.86
CA PHE A 39 -4.66 -2.24 -9.01
C PHE A 39 -3.29 -2.51 -8.37
N LEU A 40 -3.26 -3.47 -7.44
CA LEU A 40 -2.03 -3.97 -6.85
C LEU A 40 -1.79 -5.39 -7.37
N PRO A 41 -0.79 -5.62 -8.24
CA PRO A 41 -0.51 -6.94 -8.77
C PRO A 41 -0.07 -7.91 -7.65
N GLN A 42 -0.39 -9.19 -7.84
CA GLN A 42 -0.08 -10.24 -6.86
C GLN A 42 1.42 -10.51 -6.73
N GLU A 43 2.18 -10.30 -7.82
CA GLU A 43 3.64 -10.29 -7.80
C GLU A 43 4.12 -8.84 -7.83
N THR A 44 4.91 -8.46 -6.83
CA THR A 44 5.52 -7.14 -6.76
C THR A 44 6.76 -7.10 -7.65
N ALA A 45 6.89 -6.04 -8.46
CA ALA A 45 8.15 -5.74 -9.12
C ALA A 45 9.23 -5.50 -8.06
N ALA A 46 10.49 -5.75 -8.41
CA ALA A 46 11.62 -5.47 -7.53
C ALA A 46 11.55 -4.00 -7.06
N ALA A 47 11.42 -3.80 -5.75
CA ALA A 47 11.64 -2.49 -5.16
C ALA A 47 13.08 -2.08 -5.49
N GLY A 48 13.28 -0.85 -5.98
CA GLY A 48 14.62 -0.30 -6.17
C GLY A 48 15.31 -0.07 -4.81
N ASP A 49 16.34 0.77 -4.78
CA ASP A 49 17.03 1.16 -3.54
C ASP A 49 16.20 2.12 -2.65
N GLU A 50 14.93 2.35 -2.99
CA GLU A 50 14.01 3.24 -2.29
C GLU A 50 13.43 2.55 -1.05
N THR A 51 13.33 3.30 0.03
CA THR A 51 12.63 2.82 1.23
C THR A 51 11.13 2.71 0.96
N VAL A 52 10.46 1.83 1.72
CA VAL A 52 8.99 1.71 1.69
C VAL A 52 8.30 3.05 1.98
N LEU A 53 8.94 3.91 2.78
CA LEU A 53 8.47 5.26 3.04
C LEU A 53 8.57 6.12 1.78
N GLU A 54 9.71 6.14 1.09
CA GLU A 54 9.88 6.89 -0.16
C GLU A 54 8.87 6.45 -1.24
N LEU A 55 8.66 5.14 -1.39
CA LEU A 55 7.63 4.61 -2.29
C LEU A 55 6.21 5.06 -1.90
N ALA A 56 5.91 5.10 -0.60
CA ALA A 56 4.63 5.58 -0.09
C ALA A 56 4.45 7.10 -0.23
N LEU A 57 5.55 7.86 -0.32
CA LEU A 57 5.57 9.32 -0.51
C LEU A 57 5.54 9.72 -1.98
N ALA A 58 5.88 8.81 -2.90
CA ALA A 58 5.90 9.02 -4.35
C ALA A 58 4.49 9.15 -5.00
N VAL A 59 3.50 9.61 -4.24
CA VAL A 59 2.09 9.73 -4.65
C VAL A 59 1.91 10.77 -5.77
N SER A 60 2.77 11.79 -5.83
CA SER A 60 2.76 12.80 -6.90
C SER A 60 4.19 13.22 -7.32
N PRO A 61 4.41 13.52 -8.61
CA PRO A 61 5.69 14.07 -9.09
C PRO A 61 6.11 15.35 -8.37
N GLU A 62 5.15 16.19 -8.01
CA GLU A 62 5.36 17.47 -7.33
C GLU A 62 5.93 17.26 -5.92
N LEU A 63 5.37 16.32 -5.15
CA LEU A 63 5.90 15.95 -3.83
C LEU A 63 7.30 15.35 -3.91
N VAL A 64 7.55 14.48 -4.89
CA VAL A 64 8.87 13.87 -5.10
C VAL A 64 9.92 14.95 -5.39
N HIS A 65 9.57 15.92 -6.25
CA HIS A 65 10.45 17.03 -6.57
C HIS A 65 10.71 17.92 -5.35
N ALA A 66 9.66 18.31 -4.62
CA ALA A 66 9.78 19.12 -3.41
C ALA A 66 10.66 18.44 -2.35
N GLN A 67 10.45 17.15 -2.10
CA GLN A 67 11.24 16.37 -1.15
C GLN A 67 12.72 16.29 -1.53
N LYS A 68 13.01 16.12 -2.83
CA LYS A 68 14.39 16.10 -3.34
C LYS A 68 15.10 17.44 -3.08
N VAL A 69 14.43 18.55 -3.42
CA VAL A 69 14.97 19.92 -3.22
C VAL A 69 15.23 20.17 -1.74
N ILE A 70 14.30 19.81 -0.86
CA ILE A 70 14.46 19.93 0.60
C ILE A 70 15.70 19.14 1.08
N LYS A 71 15.82 17.87 0.69
CA LYS A 71 16.93 17.00 1.10
C LYS A 71 18.29 17.48 0.61
N GLU A 72 18.36 17.97 -0.63
CA GLU A 72 19.59 18.53 -1.23
C GLU A 72 20.02 19.83 -0.53
N HIS A 73 19.07 20.71 -0.21
CA HIS A 73 19.35 21.93 0.55
C HIS A 73 19.82 21.60 1.97
N GLU A 74 19.14 20.71 2.69
CA GLU A 74 19.55 20.32 4.06
C GLU A 74 20.95 19.71 4.09
N ALA A 75 21.31 18.89 3.09
CA ALA A 75 22.65 18.33 2.97
C ALA A 75 23.73 19.40 2.70
N THR A 76 23.38 20.47 2.00
CA THR A 76 24.30 21.57 1.62
C THR A 76 24.42 22.64 2.71
N VAL A 77 23.34 22.87 3.47
CA VAL A 77 23.22 23.90 4.52
C VAL A 77 23.81 23.44 5.85
N ALA A 78 24.29 22.20 5.96
CA ALA A 78 25.09 21.70 7.08
C ALA A 78 26.47 22.41 7.16
N GLY A 79 26.50 23.74 7.34
CA GLY A 79 27.73 24.50 7.57
C GLY A 79 27.77 25.99 7.23
N ILE A 80 26.78 26.62 6.57
CA ILE A 80 26.88 28.06 6.16
C ILE A 80 25.59 28.86 6.44
N ALA A 81 25.81 30.13 6.79
CA ALA A 81 24.87 31.14 7.26
C ALA A 81 23.75 31.49 6.27
N ASP A 82 22.57 31.65 6.87
CA ASP A 82 21.27 31.99 6.31
C ASP A 82 20.52 30.89 5.52
N PRO A 83 19.91 29.93 6.24
CA PRO A 83 18.97 28.94 5.69
C PRO A 83 17.74 29.57 5.00
N GLY A 84 17.51 30.88 5.18
CA GLY A 84 16.34 31.62 4.72
C GLY A 84 16.44 32.21 3.31
N ALA A 85 17.61 32.22 2.69
CA ALA A 85 17.84 33.00 1.46
C ALA A 85 17.51 32.25 0.15
N ASP A 86 17.28 30.94 0.21
CA ASP A 86 17.01 30.16 -0.99
C ASP A 86 15.51 30.11 -1.34
N ALA A 87 15.15 30.74 -2.46
CA ALA A 87 13.78 30.77 -2.97
C ALA A 87 13.30 29.39 -3.45
N ALA A 88 14.19 28.52 -3.95
CA ALA A 88 13.83 27.17 -4.37
C ALA A 88 13.48 26.30 -3.16
N TYR A 89 14.23 26.43 -2.05
CA TYR A 89 13.91 25.75 -0.80
C TYR A 89 12.56 26.19 -0.23
N HIS A 90 12.28 27.50 -0.18
CA HIS A 90 10.97 28.00 0.30
C HIS A 90 9.81 27.54 -0.57
N ASN A 91 9.98 27.57 -1.89
CA ASN A 91 8.96 27.08 -2.81
C ASN A 91 8.72 25.58 -2.64
N ALA A 92 9.79 24.79 -2.45
CA ALA A 92 9.68 23.36 -2.18
C ALA A 92 8.94 23.08 -0.86
N LEU A 93 9.24 23.82 0.21
CA LEU A 93 8.50 23.71 1.48
C LEU A 93 7.01 24.04 1.31
N HIS A 94 6.69 25.08 0.54
CA HIS A 94 5.31 25.44 0.28
C HIS A 94 4.55 24.37 -0.51
N VAL A 95 5.15 23.86 -1.59
CA VAL A 95 4.59 22.75 -2.37
C VAL A 95 4.41 21.51 -1.49
N PHE A 96 5.40 21.20 -0.65
CA PHE A 96 5.34 20.06 0.26
C PHE A 96 4.19 20.20 1.27
N ASP A 97 3.99 21.40 1.82
CA ASP A 97 2.89 21.69 2.75
C ASP A 97 1.50 21.63 2.07
N GLU A 98 1.35 22.28 0.91
CA GLU A 98 0.09 22.31 0.14
C GLU A 98 -0.36 20.90 -0.26
N HIS A 99 0.59 20.01 -0.56
CA HIS A 99 0.32 18.63 -0.94
C HIS A 99 0.27 17.67 0.26
N GLY A 100 0.27 18.20 1.50
CA GLY A 100 0.10 17.43 2.72
C GLY A 100 1.29 16.51 3.06
N GLY A 101 2.49 16.85 2.58
CA GLY A 101 3.69 16.03 2.74
C GLY A 101 4.00 15.65 4.20
N TRP A 102 3.71 16.55 5.15
CA TRP A 102 3.88 16.30 6.59
C TRP A 102 2.97 15.19 7.15
N GLU A 103 1.82 14.96 6.53
CA GLU A 103 0.85 13.97 6.97
C GLU A 103 1.16 12.57 6.42
N LEU A 104 1.93 12.50 5.33
CA LEU A 104 2.15 11.26 4.60
C LEU A 104 3.02 10.28 5.38
N GLU A 105 4.09 10.73 6.04
CA GLU A 105 4.93 9.82 6.84
C GLU A 105 4.17 9.21 8.03
N PRO A 106 3.44 9.99 8.88
CA PRO A 106 2.58 9.44 9.92
C PRO A 106 1.50 8.49 9.37
N LYS A 107 0.95 8.78 8.19
CA LYS A 107 -0.05 7.92 7.53
C LYS A 107 0.57 6.61 7.04
N ALA A 108 1.73 6.68 6.39
CA ALA A 108 2.50 5.52 5.94
C ALA A 108 2.88 4.62 7.13
N LYS A 109 3.41 5.21 8.21
CA LYS A 109 3.73 4.46 9.44
C LYS A 109 2.51 3.76 10.04
N ARG A 110 1.33 4.40 10.07
CA ARG A 110 0.09 3.77 10.53
C ARG A 110 -0.33 2.59 9.66
N VAL A 111 -0.29 2.74 8.33
CA VAL A 111 -0.63 1.66 7.40
C VAL A 111 0.34 0.48 7.54
N LEU A 112 1.64 0.77 7.61
CA LEU A 112 2.67 -0.25 7.79
C LEU A 112 2.55 -0.95 9.14
N ALA A 113 2.30 -0.23 10.23
CA ALA A 113 2.05 -0.83 11.54
C ALA A 113 0.85 -1.79 11.51
N GLY A 114 -0.26 -1.40 10.86
CA GLY A 114 -1.43 -2.26 10.69
C GLY A 114 -1.17 -3.52 9.86
N LEU A 115 -0.31 -3.43 8.82
CA LEU A 115 0.12 -4.60 8.04
C LEU A 115 0.98 -5.56 8.87
N VAL A 116 1.84 -5.04 9.75
CA VAL A 116 2.66 -5.86 10.66
C VAL A 116 1.79 -6.52 11.74
N GLU A 117 0.82 -5.82 12.31
CA GLU A 117 -0.13 -6.40 13.29
C GLU A 117 -1.01 -7.50 12.66
N PHE A 118 -1.43 -7.32 11.41
CA PHE A 118 -2.14 -8.36 10.67
C PHE A 118 -1.26 -9.60 10.40
N ALA A 119 0.01 -9.40 10.04
CA ALA A 119 0.96 -10.49 9.81
C ALA A 119 1.24 -11.29 11.10
N ILE A 120 1.39 -10.62 12.25
CA ILE A 120 1.60 -11.28 13.55
C ILE A 120 0.35 -12.08 13.95
N CYS A 121 -0.85 -11.52 13.75
CA CYS A 121 -2.10 -12.21 14.05
C CYS A 121 -2.28 -13.47 13.18
N SER A 122 -1.95 -13.41 11.88
CA SER A 122 -2.02 -14.58 11.00
C SER A 122 -0.94 -15.63 11.29
N ALA A 123 0.28 -15.22 11.62
CA ALA A 123 1.41 -16.14 11.79
C ALA A 123 1.44 -16.84 13.15
N VAL A 124 0.87 -16.23 14.20
CA VAL A 124 0.95 -16.75 15.57
C VAL A 124 -0.39 -17.29 16.07
N LEU A 125 -1.51 -16.59 15.83
CA LEU A 125 -2.80 -16.99 16.39
C LEU A 125 -3.46 -18.15 15.63
N ILE A 126 -3.32 -18.21 14.30
CA ILE A 126 -3.91 -19.29 13.48
C ILE A 126 -3.31 -20.67 13.80
N PRO A 127 -1.98 -20.86 13.90
CA PRO A 127 -1.42 -22.15 14.28
C PRO A 127 -1.77 -22.57 15.72
N ILE A 128 -1.91 -21.62 16.66
CA ILE A 128 -2.31 -21.92 18.05
C ILE A 128 -3.77 -22.41 18.13
N LEU A 129 -4.69 -21.79 17.39
CA LEU A 129 -6.09 -22.23 17.32
C LEU A 129 -6.23 -23.56 16.56
N ALA A 130 -5.45 -23.78 15.50
CA ALA A 130 -5.41 -25.04 14.77
C ALA A 130 -4.86 -26.20 15.64
N ALA A 131 -3.86 -25.94 16.48
CA ALA A 131 -3.32 -26.94 17.42
C ALA A 131 -4.33 -27.30 18.53
N CYS A 132 -5.10 -26.33 19.05
CA CYS A 132 -6.15 -26.62 20.04
C CYS A 132 -7.31 -27.47 19.48
N ALA A 133 -7.65 -27.31 18.19
CA ALA A 133 -8.72 -28.08 17.55
C ALA A 133 -8.37 -29.57 17.32
N TRP A 134 -7.08 -29.93 17.35
CA TRP A 134 -6.61 -31.31 17.15
C TRP A 134 -6.43 -32.11 18.45
N GLN A 135 -6.48 -31.47 19.63
CA GLN A 135 -6.21 -32.14 20.91
C GLN A 135 -7.45 -32.79 21.55
N PHE A 136 -8.63 -32.75 20.92
CA PHE A 136 -9.85 -33.42 21.39
C PHE A 136 -10.25 -34.58 20.46
N PRO A 137 -9.78 -35.82 20.70
CA PRO A 137 -10.30 -36.99 20.00
C PRO A 137 -11.72 -37.31 20.50
N GLN A 138 -12.70 -37.08 19.62
CA GLN A 138 -13.99 -37.78 19.48
C GLN A 138 -14.59 -38.34 20.78
N ALA A 139 -15.40 -37.54 21.47
CA ALA A 139 -16.37 -38.06 22.42
C ALA A 139 -17.41 -38.88 21.67
N VAL A 140 -17.40 -40.20 21.92
CA VAL A 140 -18.39 -41.18 21.47
C VAL A 140 -19.79 -40.72 21.91
N PHE A 141 -20.67 -40.43 20.95
CA PHE A 141 -22.10 -40.31 21.20
C PHE A 141 -22.71 -41.71 21.14
N PRO A 142 -23.32 -42.24 22.22
CA PRO A 142 -24.11 -43.47 22.14
C PRO A 142 -25.46 -43.15 21.50
N ASN A 143 -25.86 -43.99 20.53
CA ASN A 143 -27.15 -43.94 19.86
C ASN A 143 -28.30 -44.11 20.88
N GLY A 144 -29.31 -43.25 20.76
CA GLY A 144 -30.62 -43.35 21.40
C GLY A 144 -31.65 -42.64 20.55
#